data_AF-A0A800BHJ7-F1
#
_entry.id   AF-A0A800BHJ7-F1
#
_cell.length_a   1.000
_cell.length_b   1.000
_cell.length_c   1.000
_cell.angle_alpha   90.00
_cell.angle_beta   90.00
_cell.angle_gamma   90.00
#
_symmetry.space_group_name_H-M   'P 1'
#
loop_
_entity.id
_entity.type
_entity.pdbx_description
1 polymer ?
#
loop_
_entity_poly.entity_id
_entity_poly.type
_entity_poly.pdbx_seq_one_letter_code
_entity_poly.pdbx_strand_id
1 'polypeptide(L)'
;MTKEQDSKSIRELGVDPETGKSVTAALDRYGAYVCIGNELDREFMALTAKYFFGMITLDEALKLFKFPRNLGQTPEGEEVVADDGNYGPSIRYGDKEYISLFSHTAEDITLDEA
;
A
#
# COMPACT_ATOMS: atom_id res chain seq x y z
N MET A 1 6.36 36.83 -3.14
CA MET A 1 6.02 35.44 -3.49
C MET A 1 6.69 34.54 -2.48
N THR A 2 6.04 34.28 -1.35
CA THR A 2 6.54 33.42 -0.28
C THR A 2 6.47 31.99 -0.79
N LYS A 3 7.62 31.38 -1.11
CA LYS A 3 7.70 29.92 -1.22
C LYS A 3 7.62 29.40 0.21
N GLU A 4 6.40 29.14 0.70
CA GLU A 4 6.24 28.28 1.87
C GLU A 4 6.95 26.98 1.55
N GLN A 5 8.11 26.75 2.18
CA GLN A 5 8.74 25.45 2.21
C GLN A 5 7.80 24.56 3.02
N ASP A 6 6.88 23.88 2.35
CA ASP A 6 6.15 22.75 2.89
C ASP A 6 7.19 21.84 3.57
N SER A 7 7.14 21.74 4.90
CA SER A 7 8.13 21.02 5.69
C SER A 7 7.99 19.53 5.45
N LYS A 8 8.58 19.03 4.38
CA LYS A 8 8.59 17.62 4.04
C LYS A 8 9.63 16.90 4.90
N SER A 9 9.17 16.05 5.81
CA SER A 9 10.05 15.15 6.56
C SER A 9 10.20 13.85 5.77
N ILE A 10 11.44 13.40 5.53
CA ILE A 10 11.74 12.18 4.77
C ILE A 10 12.61 11.27 5.63
N ARG A 11 12.27 9.98 5.69
CA ARG A 11 13.10 8.92 6.28
C ARG A 11 13.40 7.87 5.23
N GLU A 12 14.68 7.57 5.04
CA GLU A 12 15.10 6.44 4.21
C GLU A 12 14.81 5.12 4.94
N LEU A 13 14.17 4.18 4.25
CA LEU A 13 13.86 2.85 4.79
C LEU A 13 14.85 1.80 4.28
N GLY A 14 15.38 1.98 3.06
CA GLY A 14 16.38 1.10 2.46
C GLY A 14 16.20 0.96 0.96
N VAL A 15 16.52 -0.22 0.45
CA VAL A 15 16.45 -0.57 -0.98
C VAL A 15 15.58 -1.80 -1.13
N ASP A 16 14.67 -1.78 -2.09
CA ASP A 16 13.90 -2.95 -2.48
C ASP A 16 14.83 -4.03 -3.06
N PRO A 17 14.91 -5.23 -2.47
CA PRO A 17 15.79 -6.30 -2.96
C PRO A 17 15.38 -6.83 -4.34
N GLU A 18 14.12 -6.69 -4.76
CA GLU A 18 13.65 -7.22 -6.05
C GLU A 18 13.99 -6.28 -7.21
N THR A 19 13.75 -4.97 -7.04
CA THR A 19 13.96 -3.99 -8.12
C THR A 19 15.25 -3.18 -7.99
N GLY A 20 15.89 -3.18 -6.82
CA GLY A 20 17.05 -2.32 -6.50
C GLY A 20 16.68 -0.85 -6.30
N LYS A 21 15.38 -0.51 -6.23
CA LYS A 21 14.89 0.86 -6.06
C LYS A 21 14.98 1.34 -4.61
N SER A 22 15.29 2.62 -4.41
CA SER A 22 15.27 3.24 -3.08
C SER A 22 13.85 3.33 -2.52
N VAL A 23 13.70 3.05 -1.24
CA VAL A 23 12.42 3.14 -0.51
C VAL A 23 12.53 4.19 0.60
N THR A 24 11.57 5.11 0.62
CA THR A 24 11.51 6.21 1.59
C THR A 24 10.11 6.34 2.19
N ALA A 25 10.02 6.70 3.47
CA ALA A 25 8.81 7.22 4.07
C ALA A 25 8.87 8.75 4.07
N ALA A 26 7.77 9.43 3.78
CA ALA A 26 7.68 10.88 3.81
C ALA A 26 6.41 11.34 4.52
N LEU A 27 6.47 12.54 5.10
CA LEU A 27 5.35 13.23 5.72
C LEU A 27 5.32 14.67 5.19
N ASP A 28 4.19 15.04 4.60
CA ASP A 28 3.90 16.42 4.18
C ASP A 28 2.49 16.84 4.63
N ARG A 29 1.98 17.97 4.14
CA ARG A 29 0.67 18.52 4.51
C ARG A 29 -0.53 17.59 4.19
N TYR A 30 -0.37 16.61 3.29
CA TYR A 30 -1.42 15.67 2.92
C TYR A 30 -1.39 14.37 3.73
N GLY A 31 -0.33 14.16 4.52
CA GLY A 31 -0.18 13.00 5.37
C GLY A 31 1.09 12.21 5.08
N ALA A 32 1.18 11.04 5.71
CA ALA A 32 2.33 10.17 5.59
C ALA A 32 2.16 9.22 4.40
N TYR A 33 3.24 8.95 3.68
CA TYR A 33 3.27 8.03 2.56
C TYR A 33 4.63 7.36 2.42
N VAL A 34 4.69 6.26 1.68
CA VAL A 34 5.93 5.62 1.26
C VAL A 34 6.14 5.86 -0.23
N CYS A 35 7.40 5.88 -0.65
CA CYS A 35 7.80 5.97 -2.04
C CYS A 35 8.83 4.91 -2.36
N ILE A 36 8.71 4.32 -3.55
CA ILE A 36 9.71 3.44 -4.15
C ILE A 36 10.14 4.02 -5.50
N GLY A 37 11.44 3.99 -5.79
CA GLY A 37 12.00 4.48 -7.05
C GLY A 37 12.70 5.83 -6.94
N ASN A 38 13.04 6.40 -8.09
CA ASN A 38 13.75 7.67 -8.22
C ASN A 38 12.82 8.79 -8.74
N GLU A 39 13.36 9.98 -9.00
CA GLU A 39 12.54 11.12 -9.43
C GLU A 39 11.76 10.90 -10.74
N LEU A 40 12.22 9.99 -11.61
CA LEU A 40 11.61 9.72 -12.92
C LEU A 40 10.54 8.64 -12.86
N ASP A 41 10.63 7.70 -11.92
CA ASP A 41 9.80 6.50 -11.85
C ASP A 41 9.25 6.21 -10.44
N ARG A 42 9.15 7.25 -9.59
CA ARG A 42 8.64 7.08 -8.23
C ARG A 42 7.18 6.70 -8.22
N GLU A 43 6.89 5.62 -7.51
CA GLU A 43 5.55 5.24 -7.10
C GLU A 43 5.37 5.63 -5.64
N PHE A 44 4.15 6.01 -5.24
CA PHE A 44 3.86 6.35 -3.85
C PHE A 44 2.58 5.68 -3.39
N MET A 45 2.58 5.26 -2.12
CA MET A 45 1.43 4.71 -1.44
C MET A 45 1.20 5.49 -0.15
N ALA A 46 -0.04 5.95 0.05
CA ALA A 46 -0.41 6.58 1.31
C ALA A 46 -0.29 5.57 2.45
N LEU A 47 0.21 6.03 3.60
CA LEU A 47 0.22 5.19 4.79
C LEU A 47 -1.19 5.09 5.35
N THR A 48 -1.65 3.86 5.55
CA THR A 48 -2.89 3.59 6.27
C THR A 48 -2.70 3.92 7.75
N ALA A 49 -3.80 4.12 8.49
CA ALA A 49 -3.79 4.40 9.93
C ALA A 49 -3.11 3.31 10.77
N LYS A 50 -2.90 2.12 10.18
CA LYS A 50 -2.15 0.98 10.74
C LYS A 50 -0.66 1.30 10.90
N TYR A 51 -0.10 2.16 10.06
CA TYR A 51 1.34 2.45 10.04
C TYR A 51 1.63 3.87 10.53
N PHE A 52 2.60 3.98 11.43
CA PHE A 52 3.09 5.28 11.88
C PHE A 52 4.33 5.68 11.08
N PHE A 53 4.34 6.91 10.56
CA PHE A 53 5.48 7.47 9.82
C PHE A 53 6.79 7.18 10.54
N GLY A 54 6.87 7.44 11.85
CA GLY A 54 8.08 7.28 12.68
C GLY A 54 8.57 5.84 12.90
N MET A 55 7.75 4.83 12.58
CA MET A 55 8.03 3.44 12.94
C MET A 55 7.99 2.46 11.77
N ILE A 56 7.36 2.83 10.64
CA ILE A 56 7.26 1.91 9.50
C ILE A 56 8.63 1.40 9.03
N THR A 57 8.69 0.09 8.82
CA THR A 57 9.87 -0.62 8.35
C THR A 57 9.89 -0.76 6.83
N LEU A 58 11.04 -1.12 6.27
CA LEU A 58 11.18 -1.42 4.84
C LEU A 58 10.22 -2.54 4.41
N ASP A 59 10.14 -3.63 5.17
CA ASP A 59 9.28 -4.78 4.86
C ASP A 59 7.80 -4.39 4.79
N GLU A 60 7.31 -3.63 5.77
CA GLU A 60 5.94 -3.11 5.79
C GLU A 60 5.68 -2.15 4.62
N ALA A 61 6.64 -1.28 4.30
CA ALA A 61 6.51 -0.37 3.16
C ALA A 61 6.43 -1.12 1.83
N LEU A 62 7.25 -2.16 1.64
CA LEU A 62 7.21 -3.00 0.44
C LEU A 62 5.89 -3.77 0.32
N LYS A 63 5.34 -4.25 1.44
CA LYS A 63 4.03 -4.91 1.46
C LYS A 63 2.91 -4.01 0.96
N LEU A 64 2.92 -2.72 1.29
CA LEU A 64 1.92 -1.77 0.79
C LEU A 64 1.91 -1.70 -0.74
N PHE A 65 3.04 -1.81 -1.41
CA PHE A 65 3.13 -1.80 -2.88
C PHE A 65 2.66 -3.09 -3.55
N LYS A 66 2.38 -4.16 -2.79
CA LYS A 66 1.81 -5.41 -3.33
C LYS A 66 0.29 -5.34 -3.49
N PHE A 67 -0.35 -4.32 -2.92
CA PHE A 67 -1.80 -4.15 -2.94
C PHE A 67 -2.19 -2.86 -3.69
N PRO A 68 -3.36 -2.83 -4.36
CA PRO A 68 -4.34 -3.91 -4.48
C PRO A 68 -3.89 -5.04 -5.43
N ARG A 69 -4.13 -6.30 -5.04
CA ARG A 69 -3.80 -7.50 -5.84
C ARG A 69 -5.06 -8.04 -6.51
N ASN A 70 -5.04 -8.17 -7.84
CA ASN A 70 -6.11 -8.85 -8.58
C ASN A 70 -5.97 -10.38 -8.39
N LEU A 71 -7.02 -11.03 -7.89
CA LEU A 71 -7.10 -12.47 -7.64
C LEU A 71 -7.74 -13.23 -8.81
N GLY A 72 -8.35 -12.53 -9.77
CA GLY A 72 -9.02 -13.10 -10.93
C GLY A 72 -10.48 -12.67 -11.04
N GLN A 73 -11.30 -13.55 -11.59
CA GLN A 73 -12.74 -13.33 -11.77
C GLN A 73 -13.53 -14.47 -11.16
N THR A 74 -14.70 -14.17 -10.60
CA THR A 74 -15.67 -15.19 -10.16
C THR A 74 -16.25 -15.94 -11.37
N PRO A 75 -16.93 -17.09 -11.16
CA PRO A 75 -17.67 -17.76 -12.23
C PRO A 75 -18.74 -16.89 -12.89
N GLU A 76 -19.28 -15.88 -12.18
CA GLU A 76 -20.21 -14.88 -12.75
C GLU A 76 -19.51 -13.76 -13.55
N GLY A 77 -18.18 -13.71 -13.53
CA GLY A 77 -17.36 -12.75 -14.27
C GLY A 77 -16.99 -11.48 -13.49
N GLU A 78 -17.22 -11.43 -12.18
CA GLU A 78 -16.89 -10.27 -11.34
C GLU A 78 -15.41 -10.28 -10.95
N GLU A 79 -14.72 -9.14 -11.07
CA GLU A 79 -13.31 -9.04 -10.65
C GLU A 79 -13.17 -9.13 -9.14
N VAL A 80 -12.21 -9.93 -8.69
CA VAL A 80 -11.90 -10.13 -7.28
C VAL A 80 -10.56 -9.51 -6.97
N VAL A 81 -10.52 -8.57 -6.03
CA VAL A 81 -9.31 -7.82 -5.68
C VAL A 81 -9.08 -7.87 -4.18
N ALA A 82 -7.89 -8.30 -3.76
CA ALA A 82 -7.46 -8.24 -2.37
C ALA A 82 -6.75 -6.90 -2.06
N ASP A 83 -7.05 -6.33 -0.91
CA ASP A 83 -6.47 -5.08 -0.41
C ASP A 83 -6.18 -5.16 1.11
N ASP A 84 -5.08 -4.54 1.57
CA ASP A 84 -4.72 -4.42 3.00
C ASP A 84 -5.00 -2.99 3.48
N GLY A 85 -6.28 -2.65 3.56
CA GLY A 85 -6.73 -1.31 3.90
C GLY A 85 -6.64 -0.96 5.39
N ASN A 86 -7.19 0.21 5.75
CA ASN A 86 -7.21 0.71 7.14
C ASN A 86 -7.88 -0.23 8.16
N TYR A 87 -8.81 -1.08 7.70
CA TYR A 87 -9.58 -1.99 8.54
C TYR A 87 -9.04 -3.42 8.50
N GLY A 88 -7.86 -3.62 7.91
CA GLY A 88 -7.25 -4.93 7.69
C GLY A 88 -7.58 -5.50 6.30
N PRO A 89 -7.21 -6.76 6.08
CA PRO A 89 -7.41 -7.45 4.80
C PRO A 89 -8.88 -7.42 4.38
N SER A 90 -9.09 -7.04 3.12
CA SER A 90 -10.41 -7.02 2.50
C SER A 90 -10.36 -7.56 1.09
N ILE A 91 -11.47 -8.16 0.66
CA ILE A 91 -11.72 -8.52 -0.72
C ILE A 91 -12.77 -7.58 -1.28
N ARG A 92 -12.53 -7.07 -2.48
CA ARG A 92 -13.50 -6.35 -3.28
C ARG A 92 -13.98 -7.23 -4.44
N TYR A 93 -15.30 -7.38 -4.55
CA TYR A 93 -15.98 -7.97 -5.72
C TYR A 93 -16.55 -6.85 -6.58
N GLY A 94 -16.09 -6.76 -7.82
CA GLY A 94 -16.48 -5.70 -8.75
C GLY A 94 -16.34 -4.30 -8.14
N ASP A 95 -17.33 -3.44 -8.35
CA ASP A 95 -17.32 -2.06 -7.84
C ASP A 95 -18.07 -1.87 -6.51
N LYS A 96 -18.66 -2.92 -5.92
CA LYS A 96 -19.78 -2.75 -4.98
C LYS A 96 -19.58 -3.33 -3.59
N GLU A 97 -18.87 -4.44 -3.43
CA GLU A 97 -18.84 -5.13 -2.14
C GLU A 97 -17.43 -5.34 -1.62
N TYR A 98 -17.18 -4.81 -0.41
CA TYR A 98 -15.97 -5.05 0.36
C TYR A 98 -16.29 -6.00 1.51
N ILE A 99 -15.67 -7.19 1.50
CA ILE A 99 -15.77 -8.15 2.60
C ILE A 99 -14.46 -8.09 3.39
N SER A 100 -14.55 -7.68 4.66
CA SER A 100 -13.40 -7.69 5.57
C SER A 100 -13.13 -9.11 6.05
N LEU A 101 -11.92 -9.61 5.84
CA LEU A 101 -11.52 -10.95 6.27
C LEU A 101 -10.73 -10.85 7.57
N PHE A 102 -11.44 -10.94 8.70
CA PHE A 102 -10.82 -10.85 10.03
C PHE A 102 -9.93 -12.06 10.40
N SER A 103 -9.97 -13.15 9.62
CA SER A 103 -9.33 -14.43 9.96
C SER A 103 -8.07 -14.75 9.15
N HIS A 104 -7.74 -13.95 8.13
CA HIS A 104 -6.62 -14.20 7.20
C HIS A 104 -5.70 -12.99 7.13
N THR A 105 -4.45 -13.18 6.69
CA THR A 105 -3.61 -12.05 6.27
C THR A 105 -3.91 -11.71 4.82
N ALA A 106 -3.68 -10.45 4.40
CA ALA A 106 -3.93 -10.05 3.00
C ALA A 106 -3.09 -10.84 1.99
N GLU A 107 -1.97 -11.42 2.42
CA GLU A 107 -1.06 -12.22 1.60
C GLU A 107 -1.58 -13.64 1.36
N ASP A 108 -2.35 -14.19 2.30
CA ASP A 108 -2.88 -15.55 2.24
C ASP A 108 -4.17 -15.66 1.41
N ILE A 109 -4.84 -14.53 1.13
CA ILE A 109 -6.13 -14.55 0.43
C ILE A 109 -5.97 -15.12 -0.98
N THR A 110 -6.72 -16.18 -1.26
CA THR A 110 -6.85 -16.79 -2.59
C THR A 110 -8.27 -16.68 -3.11
N LEU A 111 -8.45 -16.89 -4.43
CA LEU A 111 -9.77 -16.88 -5.07
C LEU A 111 -10.70 -17.99 -4.56
N ASP A 112 -10.16 -19.11 -4.07
CA ASP A 112 -10.95 -20.25 -3.54
C ASP A 112 -11.56 -19.95 -2.16
N GLU A 113 -10.97 -18.99 -1.43
CA GLU A 113 -11.42 -18.53 -0.11
C GLU A 113 -12.26 -17.24 -0.20
N ALA A 114 -12.46 -16.75 -1.42
CA ALA A 114 -13.28 -15.60 -1.76
C ALA A 114 -14.67 -16.05 -2.24
#